data_AF-A0A482YS78-F1
#
_entry.id   AF-A0A482YS78-F1
#
_cell.length_a   1.000
_cell.length_b   1.000
_cell.length_c   1.000
_cell.angle_alpha   90.00
_cell.angle_beta   90.00
_cell.angle_gamma   90.00
#
_symmetry.space_group_name_H-M   'P 1'
#
loop_
_entity.id
_entity.type
_entity.pdbx_description
1 polymer ?
#
loop_
_entity_poly.entity_id
_entity_poly.type
_entity_poly.pdbx_seq_one_letter_code
_entity_poly.pdbx_strand_id
1 'polypeptide(L)' 'MQIDINEMIPHIEVRGVQRKLISSCFICEFMNIHRRLIQNLVRHNKIKMYNGLLDYHELLRLFPNFQKINLI' A
#
# COMPACT_ATOMS: atom_id res chain seq x y z
N MET A 1 6.06 5.94 19.54
CA MET A 1 6.03 4.55 19.05
C MET A 1 6.49 4.58 17.61
N GLN A 2 7.77 4.30 17.35
CA GLN A 2 8.27 4.08 15.99
C GLN A 2 7.75 2.71 15.57
N ILE A 3 6.85 2.67 14.58
CA ILE A 3 6.39 1.43 13.97
C ILE A 3 7.20 1.28 12.70
N ASP A 4 8.01 0.22 12.61
CA ASP A 4 8.63 -0.13 11.34
C ASP A 4 7.53 -0.60 10.39
N ILE A 5 7.28 0.17 9.32
CA ILE A 5 6.26 -0.16 8.31
C ILE A 5 6.54 -1.53 7.69
N ASN A 6 7.79 -2.01 7.70
CA ASN A 6 8.15 -3.30 7.14
C ASN A 6 7.48 -4.44 7.91
N GLU A 7 7.21 -4.26 9.20
CA GLU A 7 6.40 -5.19 10.00
C GLU A 7 4.91 -5.16 9.59
N MET A 8 4.46 -4.06 8.98
CA MET A 8 3.10 -3.87 8.47
C MET A 8 2.91 -4.29 7.00
N ILE A 9 3.96 -4.81 6.35
CA ILE A 9 3.92 -5.29 4.96
C ILE A 9 3.97 -6.83 4.95
N PRO A 10 2.82 -7.52 5.13
CA PRO A 10 2.80 -8.96 4.98
C PRO A 10 3.16 -9.39 3.55
N HIS A 11 3.91 -10.49 3.48
CA HIS A 11 4.15 -11.20 2.22
C HIS A 11 3.03 -12.21 2.03
N ILE A 12 2.15 -11.98 1.06
CA ILE A 12 0.99 -12.82 0.80
C ILE A 12 1.10 -13.38 -0.61
N GLU A 13 0.93 -14.69 -0.74
CA GLU A 13 0.84 -15.32 -2.05
C GLU A 13 -0.54 -15.07 -2.64
N VAL A 14 -0.57 -14.43 -3.81
CA VAL A 14 -1.79 -14.16 -4.54
C VAL A 14 -1.65 -14.72 -5.95
N ARG A 15 -2.43 -15.78 -6.25
CA ARG A 15 -2.42 -16.48 -7.56
C ARG A 15 -1.03 -17.00 -7.96
N GLY A 16 -0.30 -17.63 -7.04
CA GLY A 16 1.04 -18.17 -7.32
C GLY A 16 2.17 -17.14 -7.29
N VAL A 17 1.88 -15.87 -6.97
CA VAL A 17 2.88 -14.79 -6.93
C VAL A 17 2.98 -14.24 -5.52
N GLN A 18 4.18 -14.23 -4.96
CA GLN A 18 4.45 -13.58 -3.67
C GLN A 18 4.36 -12.06 -3.83
N ARG A 19 3.45 -11.43 -3.08
CA ARG A 19 3.22 -9.98 -3.10
C ARG A 19 3.48 -9.38 -1.74
N LYS A 20 4.12 -8.21 -1.74
CA LYS A 20 4.19 -7.33 -0.59
C LYS A 20 2.92 -6.50 -0.56
N LEU A 21 2.10 -6.67 0.48
CA LEU A 21 0.82 -5.97 0.60
C LEU A 21 0.85 -5.04 1.81
N ILE A 22 0.13 -3.93 1.77
CA ILE A 22 0.05 -2.97 2.88
C ILE A 22 -1.38 -2.53 3.13
N SER A 23 -1.77 -2.29 4.38
CA SER A 23 -3.15 -1.87 4.71
C SER A 23 -3.53 -0.56 4.03
N SER A 24 -4.65 -0.56 3.29
CA SER A 24 -5.17 0.65 2.65
C SER A 24 -5.56 1.73 3.65
N CYS A 25 -6.08 1.35 4.83
CA CYS A 25 -6.44 2.29 5.89
C CYS A 25 -5.20 2.98 6.44
N PHE A 26 -4.17 2.19 6.75
CA PHE A 26 -2.89 2.69 7.25
C PHE A 26 -2.26 3.66 6.24
N ILE A 27 -2.24 3.32 4.96
CA ILE A 27 -1.75 4.21 3.90
C ILE A 27 -2.55 5.52 3.84
N CYS A 28 -3.88 5.46 3.98
CA CYS A 28 -4.71 6.67 3.96
C CYS A 28 -4.35 7.62 5.10
N GLU A 29 -4.19 7.09 6.31
CA GLU A 29 -3.81 7.86 7.50
C GLU A 29 -2.39 8.40 7.37
N PHE A 30 -1.45 7.54 7.02
CA PHE A 30 -0.02 7.87 6.96
C PHE A 30 0.30 8.92 5.90
N MET A 31 -0.30 8.81 4.72
CA MET A 31 -0.10 9.76 3.62
C MET A 31 -1.04 10.97 3.69
N ASN A 32 -1.94 11.00 4.68
CA ASN A 32 -3.03 11.98 4.74
C ASN A 32 -3.83 12.08 3.43
N ILE A 33 -4.19 10.92 2.86
CA ILE A 33 -4.98 10.84 1.62
C ILE A 33 -6.37 10.31 1.89
N HIS A 34 -7.35 10.87 1.18
CA HIS A 34 -8.73 10.48 1.36
C HIS A 34 -8.99 9.08 0.78
N ARG A 35 -9.75 8.25 1.50
CA ARG A 35 -10.12 6.88 1.06
C ARG A 35 -10.72 6.82 -0.35
N ARG A 36 -11.46 7.87 -0.75
CA ARG A 36 -12.02 8.00 -2.11
C ARG A 36 -10.96 7.98 -3.21
N LEU A 37 -9.76 8.54 -2.95
CA LEU A 37 -8.65 8.49 -3.90
C LEU A 37 -8.21 7.05 -4.16
N ILE A 38 -7.96 6.28 -3.09
CA ILE A 38 -7.60 4.87 -3.20
C ILE A 38 -8.70 4.07 -3.92
N GLN A 39 -9.96 4.29 -3.57
CA GLN A 39 -11.08 3.64 -4.26
C GLN A 39 -11.12 3.94 -5.76
N ASN A 40 -10.87 5.18 -6.15
CA ASN A 40 -10.80 5.56 -7.57
C ASN A 40 -9.61 4.89 -8.27
N LEU A 41 -8.43 4.87 -7.64
CA LEU A 41 -7.25 4.19 -8.19
C LEU A 41 -7.50 2.69 -8.40
N VAL A 42 -8.17 2.03 -7.46
CA VAL A 42 -8.57 0.62 -7.58
C VAL A 42 -9.60 0.44 -8.71
N ARG A 43 -10.64 1.27 -8.77
CA ARG A 43 -11.69 1.22 -9.80
C ARG A 43 -11.14 1.40 -11.22
N HIS A 44 -10.10 2.22 -11.37
CA HIS A 44 -9.43 2.46 -12.65
C HIS A 44 -8.25 1.50 -12.92
N ASN A 45 -8.11 0.41 -12.15
CA ASN A 45 -7.03 -0.57 -12.26
C ASN A 45 -5.62 0.04 -12.21
N LYS A 46 -5.46 1.17 -11.51
CA LYS A 46 -4.16 1.83 -11.31
C LYS A 46 -3.37 1.17 -10.18
N ILE A 47 -4.07 0.60 -9.19
CA ILE A 47 -3.52 -0.18 -8.09
C ILE A 47 -4.41 -1.39 -7.79
N LYS A 48 -3.81 -2.52 -7.46
CA LYS A 48 -4.50 -3.74 -7.03
C LYS A 48 -4.74 -3.71 -5.54
N MET A 49 -5.91 -4.21 -5.15
CA MET A 49 -6.32 -4.36 -3.76
C MET A 49 -6.79 -5.79 -3.51
N TYR A 50 -6.39 -6.36 -2.37
CA TYR A 50 -6.69 -7.71 -1.93
C TYR A 50 -7.16 -7.64 -0.47
N ASN A 51 -8.46 -7.88 -0.24
CA ASN A 51 -9.06 -7.85 1.10
C ASN A 51 -8.70 -6.59 1.93
N GLY A 52 -8.70 -5.41 1.28
CA GLY A 52 -8.36 -4.14 1.93
C GLY A 52 -6.86 -3.84 2.02
N LEU A 53 -5.99 -4.71 1.51
CA LEU A 53 -4.55 -4.48 1.37
C LEU A 53 -4.21 -4.05 -0.05
N LEU A 54 -3.31 -3.09 -0.21
CA LEU A 54 -2.83 -2.59 -1.49
C LEU A 54 -1.52 -3.28 -1.88
N ASP A 55 -1.31 -3.49 -3.17
CA ASP A 55 -0.03 -3.93 -3.68
C ASP A 55 1.03 -2.84 -3.46
N TYR A 56 2.03 -3.16 -2.63
CA TYR A 56 3.04 -2.21 -2.20
C TYR A 56 3.87 -1.68 -3.37
N HIS A 57 4.22 -2.54 -4.32
CA HIS A 57 5.04 -2.12 -5.47
C HIS A 57 4.27 -1.15 -6.37
N GLU A 58 2.98 -1.41 -6.60
CA GLU A 58 2.12 -0.50 -7.35
C GLU A 58 1.88 0.82 -6.60
N LEU A 59 1.78 0.78 -5.26
CA LEU A 59 1.72 1.97 -4.42
C LEU A 59 2.97 2.84 -4.59
N LEU A 60 4.17 2.26 -4.47
CA LEU A 60 5.43 2.98 -4.64
C LEU A 60 5.56 3.62 -6.02
N ARG A 61 5.04 2.96 -7.07
CA ARG A 61 5.01 3.50 -8.43
C ARG A 61 4.10 4.75 -8.54
N LEU A 62 2.96 4.74 -7.85
CA LEU A 62 2.00 5.85 -7.86
C LEU A 62 2.43 7.00 -6.94
N PHE A 63 3.12 6.66 -5.85
CA PHE A 63 3.56 7.61 -4.83
C PHE A 63 5.06 7.43 -4.57
N PRO A 64 5.95 7.89 -5.46
CA PRO A 64 7.40 7.69 -5.33
C PRO A 64 7.97 8.31 -4.06
N ASN A 65 7.36 9.39 -3.57
CA ASN A 65 7.74 10.03 -2.31
C ASN A 65 7.53 9.11 -1.09
N PHE A 66 6.75 8.05 -1.21
CA PHE A 66 6.61 7.02 -0.19
C PHE A 66 7.93 6.25 0.03
N GLN A 67 8.76 6.07 -1.00
CA GLN A 67 10.08 5.44 -0.85
C GLN A 67 11.06 6.31 -0.06
N LYS A 68 10.88 7.64 -0.08
CA LYS A 68 11.76 8.60 0.62
C LYS A 68 11.47 8.70 2.10
N ILE A 69 10.36 8.13 2.53
CA ILE A 69 10.06 7.95 3.95
C ILE A 69 11.02 6.85 4.39
N ASN A 70 12.23 7.27 4.79
CA ASN A 70 13.19 6.37 5.41
C ASN A 70 12.51 5.79 6.64
N LEU A 71 12.25 4.50 6.53
CA LEU A 71 11.78 3.64 7.60
C LEU A 71 12.98 3.41 8.49
N ILE A 72 13.13 4.29 9.48
CA ILE A 72 14.12 4.17 10.55
C ILE A 72 13.55 3.25 11.61
#